data_AF-A0A969GEZ7-F1
#
_entry.id   AF-A0A969GEZ7-F1
#
_cell.length_a   1.000
_cell.length_b   1.000
_cell.length_c   1.000
_cell.angle_alpha   90.00
_cell.angle_beta   90.00
_cell.angle_gamma   90.00
#
_symmetry.space_group_name_H-M   'P 1'
#
loop_
_entity.id
_entity.type
_entity.pdbx_description
1 polymer ?
#
loop_
_entity_poly.entity_id
_entity_poly.type
_entity_poly.pdbx_seq_one_letter_code
_entity_poly.pdbx_strand_id
1 'polypeptide(L)'
;MLRKIFAVLLILVAGVGLLLCLGGLVGAWVANPPLTTAITAALEASGDVLLFADQSSQAGEQQLAAIRQRVDELGARVENATPETRAEVASSVAEAIEQELGPLVSSVRATLSGLHTGVIALNRSLESANRIPGVHVPTLTDELQAIDQRIEGVESRLTELVAAARDVNVDGSALLALTSSISSDLALVEADLGEWQAQFEALRTSVTATASVVPGLIDWGSVFLSLLFILFGAGQVSLILRGVALFQTA
;
A
#
# COMPACT_ATOMS: atom_id res chain seq x y z
N MET A 1 -57.29 34.11 -9.06
CA MET A 1 -56.01 34.67 -8.55
C MET A 1 -55.06 33.60 -8.02
N LEU A 2 -55.41 32.84 -6.97
CA LEU A 2 -54.50 31.82 -6.37
C LEU A 2 -53.97 30.77 -7.36
N ARG A 3 -54.83 30.28 -8.28
CA ARG A 3 -54.44 29.33 -9.34
C ARG A 3 -53.38 29.87 -10.30
N LYS A 4 -53.43 31.17 -10.64
CA LYS A 4 -52.44 31.82 -11.52
C LYS A 4 -51.08 31.92 -10.84
N ILE A 5 -51.06 32.29 -9.56
CA ILE A 5 -49.82 32.38 -8.77
C ILE A 5 -49.17 31.00 -8.67
N PHE A 6 -49.96 29.96 -8.39
CA PHE A 6 -49.45 28.58 -8.34
C PHE A 6 -48.88 28.12 -9.69
N ALA A 7 -49.57 28.41 -10.80
CA ALA A 7 -49.08 28.09 -12.14
C ALA A 7 -47.74 28.76 -12.46
N VAL A 8 -47.60 30.06 -12.15
CA VAL A 8 -46.35 30.80 -12.38
C VAL A 8 -45.22 30.24 -11.53
N LEU A 9 -45.48 29.93 -10.25
CA LEU A 9 -44.48 29.35 -9.36
C LEU A 9 -44.01 27.98 -9.86
N LEU A 10 -44.94 27.14 -10.33
CA LEU A 10 -44.63 25.83 -10.89
C LEU A 10 -43.75 25.94 -12.15
N ILE A 11 -44.06 26.87 -13.05
CA ILE A 11 -43.24 27.12 -14.25
C ILE A 11 -41.83 27.58 -13.87
N LEU A 12 -41.68 28.49 -12.89
CA LEU A 12 -40.38 28.98 -12.45
C LEU A 12 -39.52 27.87 -11.83
N VAL A 13 -40.11 27.10 -10.91
CA VAL A 13 -39.41 25.98 -10.26
C VAL A 13 -38.98 24.94 -11.30
N ALA A 14 -39.87 24.61 -12.24
CA ALA A 14 -39.55 23.65 -13.29
C ALA A 14 -38.49 24.17 -14.27
N GLY A 15 -38.52 25.47 -14.60
CA GLY A 15 -37.49 26.11 -15.42
C GLY A 15 -36.10 26.06 -14.77
N VAL A 16 -36.00 26.38 -13.47
CA VAL A 16 -34.75 26.24 -12.72
C VAL A 16 -34.29 24.79 -12.66
N GLY A 17 -35.22 23.85 -12.40
CA GLY A 17 -34.94 22.42 -12.41
C GLY A 17 -34.38 21.92 -13.75
N LEU A 18 -34.92 22.41 -14.87
CA LEU A 18 -34.43 22.06 -16.20
C LEU A 18 -33.01 22.58 -16.45
N LEU A 19 -32.73 23.84 -16.04
CA LEU A 19 -31.38 24.40 -16.13
C LEU A 19 -30.37 23.61 -15.30
N LEU A 20 -30.76 23.17 -14.10
CA LEU A 20 -29.93 22.29 -13.27
C LEU A 20 -29.68 20.94 -13.93
N CYS A 21 -30.67 20.35 -14.61
CA CYS A 21 -30.48 19.10 -15.35
C CYS A 21 -29.50 19.26 -16.52
N LEU A 22 -29.62 20.35 -17.29
CA LEU A 22 -28.69 20.66 -18.39
C LEU A 22 -27.27 20.93 -17.87
N GLY A 23 -27.15 21.72 -16.79
CA GLY A 23 -25.87 21.98 -16.14
C GLY A 23 -25.23 20.70 -15.60
N GLY A 24 -26.02 19.82 -14.97
CA GLY A 24 -25.57 18.52 -14.49
C GLY A 24 -25.11 17.59 -15.61
N LEU A 25 -25.83 17.58 -16.75
CA LEU A 25 -25.44 16.80 -17.92
C LEU A 25 -24.09 17.27 -18.47
N VAL A 26 -23.93 18.58 -18.71
CA VAL A 26 -22.65 19.14 -19.18
C VAL A 26 -21.54 18.88 -18.16
N GLY A 27 -21.84 19.09 -16.87
CA GLY A 27 -20.90 18.84 -15.78
C GLY A 27 -20.41 17.39 -15.72
N ALA A 28 -21.30 16.41 -15.93
CA ALA A 28 -20.93 15.00 -15.94
C ALA A 28 -19.91 14.65 -17.03
N TRP A 29 -20.05 15.25 -18.22
CA TRP A 29 -19.14 15.02 -19.34
C TRP A 29 -17.84 15.82 -19.23
N VAL A 30 -17.88 17.05 -18.69
CA VAL A 30 -16.68 17.86 -18.47
C VAL A 30 -15.82 17.29 -17.34
N ALA A 31 -16.43 16.72 -16.31
CA ALA A 31 -15.71 16.14 -15.18
C ALA A 31 -15.21 14.71 -15.43
N ASN A 32 -15.75 13.97 -16.40
CA ASN A 32 -15.33 12.59 -16.68
C ASN A 32 -13.84 12.51 -17.08
N PRO A 33 -13.34 13.20 -18.13
CA PRO A 33 -11.94 13.09 -18.52
C PRO A 33 -10.92 13.38 -17.41
N PRO A 34 -11.00 14.48 -16.63
CA PRO A 34 -10.04 14.74 -15.57
C PRO A 34 -10.15 13.72 -14.43
N LEU A 35 -11.34 13.19 -14.14
CA LEU A 35 -11.53 12.15 -13.14
C LEU A 35 -10.90 10.83 -13.59
N THR A 36 -11.14 10.42 -14.83
CA THR A 36 -10.56 9.21 -15.41
C THR A 36 -9.03 9.30 -15.39
N THR A 37 -8.45 10.40 -15.88
CA THR A 37 -6.98 10.60 -15.87
C THR A 37 -6.40 10.60 -14.46
N ALA A 38 -7.08 11.23 -13.49
CA ALA A 38 -6.60 11.26 -12.10
C ALA A 38 -6.60 9.86 -11.46
N ILE A 39 -7.65 9.07 -11.70
CA ILE A 39 -7.74 7.71 -11.15
C ILE A 39 -6.74 6.77 -11.85
N THR A 40 -6.61 6.84 -13.18
CA THR A 40 -5.62 6.01 -13.89
C THR A 40 -4.20 6.36 -13.47
N ALA A 41 -3.86 7.64 -13.34
CA ALA A 41 -2.55 8.07 -12.87
C ALA A 41 -2.27 7.61 -11.43
N ALA A 42 -3.27 7.62 -10.55
CA ALA A 42 -3.11 7.10 -9.19
C ALA A 42 -2.89 5.56 -9.17
N LEU A 43 -3.57 4.83 -10.05
CA LEU A 43 -3.38 3.37 -10.19
C LEU A 43 -2.03 3.02 -10.81
N GLU A 44 -1.56 3.79 -11.81
CA GLU A 44 -0.22 3.65 -12.39
C GLU A 44 0.87 3.94 -11.33
N ALA A 45 0.74 5.03 -10.58
CA ALA A 45 1.66 5.35 -9.49
C ALA A 45 1.67 4.25 -8.41
N SER A 46 0.53 3.63 -8.15
CA SER A 46 0.45 2.46 -7.24
C SER A 46 1.20 1.26 -7.82
N GLY A 47 1.12 1.03 -9.13
CA GLY A 47 1.89 0.01 -9.83
C GLY A 47 3.40 0.23 -9.74
N ASP A 48 3.87 1.47 -9.87
CA ASP A 48 5.29 1.81 -9.72
C ASP A 48 5.79 1.57 -8.29
N VAL A 49 4.98 1.93 -7.28
CA VAL A 49 5.30 1.64 -5.87
C VAL A 49 5.36 0.15 -5.60
N LEU A 50 4.45 -0.64 -6.16
CA LEU A 50 4.46 -2.10 -6.05
C LEU A 50 5.68 -2.73 -6.72
N LEU A 51 6.08 -2.21 -7.88
CA LEU A 51 7.29 -2.67 -8.56
C LEU A 51 8.55 -2.34 -7.75
N PHE A 52 8.63 -1.13 -7.22
CA PHE A 52 9.70 -0.74 -6.31
C PHE A 52 9.73 -1.63 -5.06
N ALA A 53 8.55 -1.98 -4.53
CA ALA A 53 8.43 -2.84 -3.36
C ALA A 53 8.91 -4.27 -3.64
N ASP A 54 8.53 -4.85 -4.77
CA ASP A 54 9.01 -6.17 -5.21
C ASP A 54 10.54 -6.18 -5.40
N GLN A 55 11.09 -5.18 -6.09
CA GLN A 55 12.54 -5.05 -6.27
C GLN A 55 13.29 -4.88 -4.95
N SER A 56 12.73 -4.08 -4.03
CA SER A 56 13.31 -3.85 -2.70
C SER A 56 13.21 -5.11 -1.82
N SER A 57 12.13 -5.88 -1.92
CA SER A 57 11.97 -7.17 -1.22
C SER A 57 13.01 -8.17 -1.70
N GLN A 58 13.17 -8.33 -3.02
CA GLN A 58 14.19 -9.22 -3.60
C GLN A 58 15.61 -8.81 -3.19
N ALA A 59 15.90 -7.51 -3.15
CA ALA A 59 17.17 -7.01 -2.65
C ALA A 59 17.36 -7.29 -1.15
N GLY A 60 16.29 -7.14 -0.36
CA GLY A 60 16.27 -7.47 1.06
C GLY A 60 16.52 -8.95 1.33
N GLU A 61 15.86 -9.84 0.59
CA GLU A 61 16.07 -11.30 0.67
C GLU A 61 17.51 -11.68 0.35
N GLN A 62 18.10 -11.11 -0.70
CA GLN A 62 19.50 -11.38 -1.05
C GLN A 62 20.46 -10.91 0.07
N GLN A 63 20.19 -9.76 0.69
CA GLN A 63 20.97 -9.25 1.81
C GLN A 63 20.80 -10.10 3.06
N LEU A 64 19.58 -10.54 3.38
CA LEU A 64 19.29 -11.43 4.51
C LEU A 64 19.95 -12.80 4.35
N ALA A 65 19.88 -13.38 3.15
CA ALA A 65 20.56 -14.63 2.85
C ALA A 65 22.08 -14.50 3.04
N ALA A 66 22.66 -13.37 2.63
CA ALA A 66 24.08 -13.08 2.85
C ALA A 66 24.42 -12.93 4.35
N ILE A 67 23.59 -12.20 5.12
CA ILE A 67 23.74 -12.06 6.59
C ILE A 67 23.68 -13.44 7.24
N ARG A 68 22.69 -14.26 6.88
CA ARG A 68 22.50 -15.60 7.42
C ARG A 68 23.70 -16.49 7.13
N GLN A 69 24.16 -16.53 5.88
CA GLN A 69 25.36 -17.28 5.52
C GLN A 69 26.57 -16.85 6.36
N ARG A 70 26.76 -15.56 6.57
CA ARG A 70 27.84 -15.02 7.41
C ARG A 70 27.69 -15.41 8.88
N VAL A 71 26.48 -15.33 9.43
CA VAL A 71 26.18 -15.75 10.81
C VAL A 71 26.47 -17.25 10.99
N ASP A 72 26.07 -18.08 10.03
CA ASP A 72 26.35 -19.52 10.05
C ASP A 72 27.86 -19.82 9.94
N GLU A 73 28.59 -19.08 9.07
CA GLU A 73 30.06 -19.14 8.98
C GLU A 73 30.75 -18.78 10.31
N LEU A 74 30.26 -17.74 11.00
CA LEU A 74 30.77 -17.34 12.32
C LEU A 74 30.47 -18.41 13.37
N GLY A 75 29.27 -18.98 13.37
CA GLY A 75 28.89 -20.09 14.24
C GLY A 75 29.82 -21.29 14.09
N ALA A 76 30.11 -21.68 12.85
CA ALA A 76 31.05 -22.76 12.56
C ALA A 76 32.48 -22.45 13.03
N ARG A 77 32.93 -21.19 12.95
CA ARG A 77 34.24 -20.79 13.50
C ARG A 77 34.29 -20.91 15.02
N VAL A 78 33.23 -20.49 15.71
CA VAL A 78 33.11 -20.61 17.17
C VAL A 78 33.05 -22.08 17.61
N GLU A 79 32.28 -22.92 16.90
CA GLU A 79 32.16 -24.34 17.19
C GLU A 79 33.50 -25.08 17.07
N ASN A 80 34.29 -24.74 16.05
CA ASN A 80 35.59 -25.35 15.79
C ASN A 80 36.75 -24.72 16.59
N ALA A 81 36.48 -23.71 17.43
CA ALA A 81 37.52 -23.03 18.20
C ALA A 81 38.04 -23.92 19.34
N THR A 82 39.37 -24.09 19.40
CA THR A 82 40.02 -24.77 20.53
C THR A 82 40.14 -23.81 21.72
N PRO A 83 40.37 -24.31 22.95
CA PRO A 83 40.58 -23.44 24.11
C PRO A 83 41.72 -22.43 23.92
N GLU A 84 42.71 -22.76 23.10
CA GLU A 84 43.89 -21.93 22.81
C GLU A 84 43.58 -20.82 21.80
N THR A 85 42.69 -21.07 20.83
CA THR A 85 42.34 -20.08 19.77
C THR A 85 41.07 -19.30 20.07
N ARG A 86 40.34 -19.63 21.15
CA ARG A 86 39.03 -19.04 21.46
C ARG A 86 39.05 -17.52 21.55
N ALA A 87 40.06 -16.93 22.18
CA ALA A 87 40.15 -15.47 22.31
C ALA A 87 40.39 -14.78 20.96
N GLU A 88 41.20 -15.38 20.08
CA GLU A 88 41.45 -14.89 18.73
C GLU A 88 40.20 -15.01 17.86
N VAL A 89 39.52 -16.17 17.90
CA VAL A 89 38.26 -16.39 17.19
C VAL A 89 37.19 -15.43 17.68
N ALA A 90 37.05 -15.21 18.99
CA ALA A 90 36.07 -14.27 19.55
C ALA A 90 36.33 -12.83 19.07
N SER A 91 37.59 -12.38 19.06
CA SER A 91 37.96 -11.07 18.50
C SER A 91 37.66 -10.96 17.01
N SER A 92 37.97 -12.00 16.22
CA SER A 92 37.67 -12.04 14.78
C SER A 92 36.17 -12.04 14.51
N VAL A 93 35.38 -12.73 15.35
CA VAL A 93 33.92 -12.73 15.27
C VAL A 93 33.36 -11.35 15.58
N ALA A 94 33.83 -10.70 16.65
CA ALA A 94 33.41 -9.34 16.99
C ALA A 94 33.70 -8.36 15.85
N GLU A 95 34.89 -8.44 15.24
CA GLU A 95 35.29 -7.61 14.11
C GLU A 95 34.43 -7.87 12.87
N ALA A 96 34.17 -9.14 12.54
CA ALA A 96 33.32 -9.51 11.41
C ALA A 96 31.86 -9.03 11.59
N ILE A 97 31.33 -9.10 12.81
CA ILE A 97 29.98 -8.59 13.08
C ILE A 97 29.94 -7.07 12.89
N GLU A 98 30.91 -6.33 13.41
CA GLU A 98 30.92 -4.87 13.29
C GLU A 98 31.19 -4.38 11.86
N GLN A 99 32.14 -5.00 11.15
CA GLN A 99 32.57 -4.54 9.84
C GLN A 99 31.72 -5.10 8.68
N GLU A 100 31.20 -6.33 8.80
CA GLU A 100 30.45 -6.97 7.72
C GLU A 100 28.95 -6.97 8.00
N LEU A 101 28.52 -7.46 9.18
CA LEU A 101 27.08 -7.61 9.47
C LEU A 101 26.39 -6.28 9.79
N GLY A 102 27.06 -5.38 10.53
CA GLY A 102 26.50 -4.08 10.91
C GLY A 102 26.01 -3.26 9.71
N PRO A 103 26.83 -3.05 8.67
CA PRO A 103 26.40 -2.35 7.46
C PRO A 103 25.27 -3.06 6.70
N LEU A 104 25.29 -4.41 6.63
CA LEU A 104 24.25 -5.18 5.95
C LEU A 104 22.90 -5.05 6.66
N VAL A 105 22.87 -5.17 7.98
CA VAL A 105 21.65 -5.04 8.79
C VAL A 105 21.08 -3.63 8.70
N SER A 106 21.95 -2.61 8.74
CA SER A 106 21.56 -1.22 8.51
C SER A 106 20.96 -1.00 7.12
N SER A 107 21.54 -1.62 6.08
CA SER A 107 21.01 -1.59 4.71
C SER A 107 19.63 -2.24 4.60
N VAL A 108 19.45 -3.42 5.22
CA VAL A 108 18.15 -4.12 5.27
C VAL A 108 17.10 -3.24 5.98
N ARG A 109 17.46 -2.64 7.12
CA ARG A 109 16.58 -1.72 7.87
C ARG A 109 16.19 -0.50 7.04
N ALA A 110 17.14 0.12 6.35
CA ALA A 110 16.88 1.26 5.46
C ALA A 110 15.91 0.88 4.33
N THR A 111 16.11 -0.30 3.74
CA THR A 111 15.26 -0.85 2.68
C THR A 111 13.84 -1.07 3.20
N LEU A 112 13.69 -1.64 4.40
CA LEU A 112 12.39 -1.92 4.98
C LEU A 112 11.66 -0.69 5.50
N SER A 113 12.39 0.31 5.98
CA SER A 113 11.81 1.63 6.28
C SER A 113 11.28 2.32 5.01
N GLY A 114 12.02 2.20 3.90
CA GLY A 114 11.57 2.65 2.58
C GLY A 114 10.30 1.92 2.13
N LEU A 115 10.27 0.59 2.26
CA LEU A 115 9.10 -0.24 1.98
C LEU A 115 7.90 0.16 2.83
N HIS A 116 8.07 0.29 4.14
CA HIS A 116 7.03 0.72 5.07
C HIS A 116 6.41 2.05 4.65
N THR A 117 7.25 3.04 4.32
CA THR A 117 6.79 4.35 3.85
C THR A 117 6.02 4.23 2.53
N GLY A 118 6.52 3.42 1.60
CA GLY A 118 5.86 3.14 0.32
C GLY A 118 4.50 2.47 0.50
N VAL A 119 4.40 1.49 1.39
CA VAL A 119 3.15 0.78 1.69
C VAL A 119 2.15 1.67 2.40
N ILE A 120 2.56 2.55 3.30
CA ILE A 120 1.63 3.54 3.88
C ILE A 120 1.07 4.45 2.79
N ALA A 121 1.91 4.92 1.86
CA ALA A 121 1.46 5.76 0.75
C ALA A 121 0.52 5.00 -0.20
N LEU A 122 0.83 3.74 -0.49
CA LEU A 122 -0.01 2.83 -1.25
C LEU A 122 -1.34 2.60 -0.54
N ASN A 123 -1.33 2.30 0.75
CA ASN A 123 -2.53 2.03 1.53
C ASN A 123 -3.48 3.23 1.55
N ARG A 124 -2.97 4.45 1.71
CA ARG A 124 -3.78 5.67 1.57
C ARG A 124 -4.41 5.81 0.19
N SER A 125 -3.69 5.41 -0.85
CA SER A 125 -4.19 5.42 -2.23
C SER A 125 -5.28 4.37 -2.44
N LEU A 126 -5.09 3.16 -1.88
CA LEU A 126 -6.08 2.08 -1.91
C LEU A 126 -7.32 2.41 -1.08
N GLU A 127 -7.18 3.02 0.09
CA GLU A 127 -8.31 3.51 0.89
C GLU A 127 -9.13 4.56 0.13
N SER A 128 -8.46 5.43 -0.64
CA SER A 128 -9.15 6.38 -1.52
C SER A 128 -9.90 5.65 -2.65
N ALA A 129 -9.28 4.64 -3.26
CA ALA A 129 -9.91 3.82 -4.29
C ALA A 129 -11.11 3.02 -3.76
N ASN A 130 -11.04 2.50 -2.53
CA ASN A 130 -12.12 1.76 -1.85
C ASN A 130 -13.35 2.62 -1.53
N ARG A 131 -13.29 3.95 -1.70
CA ARG A 131 -14.48 4.81 -1.64
C ARG A 131 -15.36 4.69 -2.88
N ILE A 132 -14.85 4.07 -3.95
CA ILE A 132 -15.63 3.82 -5.17
C ILE A 132 -16.52 2.59 -4.91
N PRO A 133 -17.85 2.71 -4.99
CA PRO A 133 -18.76 1.60 -4.72
C PRO A 133 -18.49 0.44 -5.69
N GLY A 134 -18.28 -0.75 -5.12
CA GLY A 134 -17.96 -1.98 -5.86
C GLY A 134 -16.46 -2.29 -5.97
N VAL A 135 -15.58 -1.39 -5.54
CA VAL A 135 -14.12 -1.62 -5.47
C VAL A 135 -13.73 -2.02 -4.05
N HIS A 136 -13.08 -3.17 -3.91
CA HIS A 136 -12.51 -3.64 -2.64
C HIS A 136 -11.08 -4.10 -2.88
N VAL A 137 -10.12 -3.34 -2.36
CA VAL A 137 -8.70 -3.67 -2.39
C VAL A 137 -8.22 -3.91 -0.97
N PRO A 138 -7.56 -5.05 -0.67
CA PRO A 138 -7.02 -5.34 0.65
C PRO A 138 -5.93 -4.34 1.06
N THR A 139 -5.84 -4.06 2.36
CA THR A 139 -4.83 -3.19 2.99
C THR A 139 -3.72 -4.04 3.63
N LEU A 140 -2.47 -3.58 3.59
CA LEU A 140 -1.26 -4.36 3.97
C LEU A 140 -0.60 -3.86 5.28
N THR A 141 -1.36 -3.32 6.22
CA THR A 141 -0.78 -2.54 7.34
C THR A 141 -0.29 -3.35 8.52
N ASP A 142 -0.90 -4.50 8.83
CA ASP A 142 -0.65 -5.19 10.09
C ASP A 142 0.65 -6.01 10.04
N GLU A 143 1.00 -6.52 8.85
CA GLU A 143 2.13 -7.41 8.64
C GLU A 143 3.47 -6.66 8.63
N LEU A 144 3.50 -5.39 8.18
CA LEU A 144 4.70 -4.54 8.21
C LEU A 144 5.22 -4.30 9.61
N GLN A 145 4.29 -4.06 10.53
CA GLN A 145 4.65 -3.73 11.90
C GLN A 145 5.33 -4.93 12.57
N ALA A 146 4.94 -6.16 12.19
CA ALA A 146 5.60 -7.37 12.66
C ALA A 146 7.04 -7.49 12.12
N ILE A 147 7.27 -7.19 10.84
CA ILE A 147 8.61 -7.25 10.23
C ILE A 147 9.56 -6.23 10.88
N ASP A 148 9.10 -5.00 11.10
CA ASP A 148 9.90 -3.93 11.73
C ASP A 148 10.32 -4.35 13.16
N GLN A 149 9.38 -4.87 13.95
CA GLN A 149 9.67 -5.38 15.30
C GLN A 149 10.67 -6.55 15.30
N ARG A 150 10.59 -7.45 14.33
CA ARG A 150 11.54 -8.58 14.21
C ARG A 150 12.95 -8.10 13.91
N ILE A 151 13.10 -7.08 13.06
CA ILE A 151 14.40 -6.53 12.68
C ILE A 151 15.04 -5.75 13.80
N GLU A 152 14.26 -4.98 14.56
CA GLU A 152 14.73 -4.40 15.81
C GLU A 152 15.22 -5.49 16.78
N GLY A 153 14.53 -6.64 16.82
CA GLY A 153 14.96 -7.82 17.54
C GLY A 153 16.32 -8.36 17.07
N VAL A 154 16.52 -8.50 15.76
CA VAL A 154 17.80 -8.95 15.17
C VAL A 154 18.94 -7.98 15.49
N GLU A 155 18.70 -6.66 15.39
CA GLU A 155 19.70 -5.63 15.71
C GLU A 155 20.10 -5.66 17.19
N SER A 156 19.12 -5.81 18.10
CA SER A 156 19.37 -5.98 19.54
C SER A 156 20.24 -7.20 19.81
N ARG A 157 19.90 -8.36 19.22
CA ARG A 157 20.66 -9.61 19.41
C ARG A 157 22.05 -9.57 18.79
N LEU A 158 22.24 -8.88 17.66
CA LEU A 158 23.57 -8.67 17.10
C LEU A 158 24.43 -7.82 18.03
N THR A 159 23.85 -6.80 18.65
CA THR A 159 24.54 -5.98 19.66
C THR A 159 24.94 -6.83 20.88
N GLU A 160 24.05 -7.71 21.33
CA GLU A 160 24.34 -8.68 22.41
C GLU A 160 25.44 -9.67 21.99
N LEU A 161 25.44 -10.15 20.74
CA LEU A 161 26.47 -11.04 20.21
C LEU A 161 27.85 -10.35 20.15
N VAL A 162 27.92 -9.08 19.74
CA VAL A 162 29.17 -8.30 19.76
C VAL A 162 29.67 -8.14 21.19
N ALA A 163 28.78 -7.80 22.12
CA ALA A 163 29.13 -7.64 23.53
C ALA A 163 29.66 -8.96 24.12
N ALA A 164 28.99 -10.08 23.82
CA ALA A 164 29.41 -11.42 24.23
C ALA A 164 30.74 -11.84 23.61
N ALA A 165 30.98 -11.53 22.33
CA ALA A 165 32.23 -11.85 21.64
C ALA A 165 33.43 -11.05 22.16
N ARG A 166 33.19 -9.84 22.68
CA ARG A 166 34.21 -9.01 23.33
C ARG A 166 34.57 -9.45 24.74
N ASP A 167 33.67 -10.16 25.42
CA ASP A 167 33.93 -10.68 26.74
C ASP A 167 34.67 -12.03 26.62
N VAL A 168 35.98 -11.97 26.88
CA VAL A 168 36.92 -13.11 26.75
C VAL A 168 36.59 -14.27 27.70
N ASN A 169 35.73 -14.04 28.71
CA ASN A 169 35.27 -15.06 29.64
C ASN A 169 33.98 -15.76 29.20
N VAL A 170 33.36 -15.35 28.10
CA VAL A 170 32.09 -15.93 27.65
C VAL A 170 32.29 -17.37 27.17
N ASP A 171 31.40 -18.24 27.65
CA ASP A 171 31.32 -19.63 27.21
C ASP A 171 30.95 -19.67 25.72
N GLY A 172 31.70 -20.45 24.93
CA GLY A 172 31.42 -20.63 23.50
C GLY A 172 30.01 -21.18 23.23
N SER A 173 29.43 -21.88 24.21
CA SER A 173 28.04 -22.33 24.15
C SER A 173 27.03 -21.17 24.10
N ALA A 174 27.32 -20.04 24.78
CA ALA A 174 26.47 -18.85 24.77
C ALA A 174 26.55 -18.12 23.42
N LEU A 175 27.74 -18.01 22.84
CA LEU A 175 27.94 -17.47 21.50
C LEU A 175 27.17 -18.30 20.46
N LEU A 176 27.30 -19.63 20.52
CA LEU A 176 26.55 -20.54 19.63
C LEU A 176 25.03 -20.40 19.79
N ALA A 177 24.53 -20.27 21.02
CA ALA A 177 23.11 -20.06 21.27
C ALA A 177 22.60 -18.74 20.68
N LEU A 178 23.37 -17.65 20.80
CA LEU A 178 23.05 -16.35 20.20
C LEU A 178 23.06 -16.42 18.67
N THR A 179 24.09 -17.01 18.06
CA THR A 179 24.19 -17.22 16.61
C THR A 179 23.00 -18.03 16.08
N SER A 180 22.64 -19.13 16.76
CA SER A 180 21.49 -19.95 16.39
C SER A 180 20.17 -19.18 16.48
N SER A 181 20.00 -18.35 17.53
CA SER A 181 18.82 -17.50 17.67
C SER A 181 18.73 -16.46 16.54
N ILE A 182 19.85 -15.83 16.17
CA ILE A 182 19.89 -14.85 15.07
C ILE A 182 19.56 -15.54 13.75
N SER A 183 20.14 -16.71 13.46
CA SER A 183 19.85 -17.49 12.25
C SER A 183 18.36 -17.88 12.17
N SER A 184 17.76 -18.26 13.30
CA SER A 184 16.31 -18.54 13.39
C SER A 184 15.46 -17.29 13.14
N ASP A 185 15.82 -16.14 13.71
CA ASP A 185 15.07 -14.90 13.53
C ASP A 185 15.18 -14.41 12.07
N LEU A 186 16.36 -14.52 11.46
CA LEU A 186 16.56 -14.21 10.03
C LEU A 186 15.73 -15.12 9.13
N ALA A 187 15.63 -16.41 9.43
CA ALA A 187 14.79 -17.34 8.67
C ALA A 187 13.29 -16.99 8.75
N LEU A 188 12.84 -16.45 9.89
CA LEU A 188 11.47 -15.96 10.04
C LEU A 188 11.24 -14.68 9.23
N VAL A 189 12.20 -13.75 9.23
CA VAL A 189 12.12 -12.54 8.40
C VAL A 189 12.12 -12.90 6.91
N GLU A 190 12.94 -13.87 6.47
CA GLU A 190 12.93 -14.39 5.09
C GLU A 190 11.55 -14.96 4.72
N ALA A 191 10.93 -15.73 5.61
CA ALA A 191 9.60 -16.30 5.38
C ALA A 191 8.52 -15.21 5.29
N ASP A 192 8.55 -14.22 6.20
CA ASP A 192 7.62 -13.09 6.20
C ASP A 192 7.76 -12.24 4.93
N LEU A 193 9.00 -12.02 4.44
CA LEU A 193 9.26 -11.33 3.16
C LEU A 193 8.75 -12.10 1.94
N GLY A 194 8.89 -13.43 1.95
CA GLY A 194 8.36 -14.27 0.87
C GLY A 194 6.82 -14.24 0.81
N GLU A 195 6.15 -14.25 1.96
CA GLU A 195 4.69 -14.08 2.03
C GLU A 195 4.28 -12.69 1.51
N TRP A 196 5.03 -11.67 1.89
CA TRP A 196 4.87 -10.29 1.43
C TRP A 196 4.98 -10.14 -0.08
N GLN A 197 5.98 -10.77 -0.68
CA GLN A 197 6.15 -10.75 -2.13
C GLN A 197 4.94 -11.34 -2.85
N ALA A 198 4.40 -12.45 -2.34
CA ALA A 198 3.19 -13.06 -2.89
C ALA A 198 1.96 -12.13 -2.75
N GLN A 199 1.84 -11.42 -1.62
CA GLN A 199 0.77 -10.43 -1.41
C GLN A 199 0.91 -9.23 -2.36
N PHE A 200 2.13 -8.73 -2.60
CA PHE A 200 2.37 -7.66 -3.57
C PHE A 200 2.00 -8.05 -4.99
N GLU A 201 2.31 -9.28 -5.41
CA GLU A 201 1.95 -9.76 -6.75
C GLU A 201 0.42 -9.93 -6.90
N ALA A 202 -0.25 -10.42 -5.87
CA ALA A 202 -1.72 -10.50 -5.84
C ALA A 202 -2.35 -9.10 -5.88
N LEU A 203 -1.79 -8.14 -5.14
CA LEU A 203 -2.24 -6.76 -5.14
C LEU A 203 -1.99 -6.08 -6.49
N ARG A 204 -0.82 -6.29 -7.10
CA ARG A 204 -0.49 -5.80 -8.44
C ARG A 204 -1.46 -6.31 -9.49
N THR A 205 -1.79 -7.59 -9.44
CA THR A 205 -2.80 -8.20 -10.31
C THR A 205 -4.16 -7.54 -10.12
N SER A 206 -4.56 -7.30 -8.86
CA SER A 206 -5.83 -6.66 -8.53
C SER A 206 -5.90 -5.19 -8.96
N VAL A 207 -4.81 -4.43 -8.77
CA VAL A 207 -4.68 -3.03 -9.20
C VAL A 207 -4.73 -2.95 -10.72
N THR A 208 -4.02 -3.82 -11.43
CA THR A 208 -4.02 -3.86 -12.90
C THR A 208 -5.39 -4.21 -13.45
N ALA A 209 -6.05 -5.21 -12.87
CA ALA A 209 -7.42 -5.58 -13.23
C ALA A 209 -8.38 -4.41 -13.00
N THR A 210 -8.29 -3.72 -11.86
CA THR A 210 -9.10 -2.55 -11.54
C THR A 210 -8.84 -1.41 -12.53
N ALA A 211 -7.58 -1.11 -12.84
CA ALA A 211 -7.18 -0.08 -13.79
C ALA A 211 -7.78 -0.30 -15.19
N SER A 212 -7.90 -1.56 -15.62
CA SER A 212 -8.51 -1.90 -16.92
C SER A 212 -10.03 -1.68 -16.97
N VAL A 213 -10.72 -1.78 -15.82
CA VAL A 213 -12.19 -1.70 -15.74
C VAL A 213 -12.67 -0.29 -15.39
N VAL A 214 -11.87 0.49 -14.65
CA VAL A 214 -12.23 1.82 -14.17
C VAL A 214 -12.70 2.78 -15.28
N PRO A 215 -12.01 2.93 -16.43
CA PRO A 215 -12.47 3.83 -17.49
C PRO A 215 -13.87 3.45 -17.98
N GLY A 216 -14.12 2.15 -18.18
CA GLY A 216 -15.44 1.65 -18.61
C GLY A 216 -16.53 1.89 -17.57
N LEU A 217 -16.23 1.78 -16.27
CA LEU A 217 -17.16 2.09 -15.18
C LEU A 217 -17.50 3.58 -15.11
N ILE A 218 -16.50 4.45 -15.27
CA ILE A 218 -16.72 5.91 -15.26
C ILE A 218 -17.58 6.31 -16.46
N ASP A 219 -17.30 5.77 -17.65
CA ASP A 219 -18.10 6.02 -18.84
C ASP A 219 -19.55 5.53 -18.67
N TRP A 220 -19.75 4.33 -18.13
CA TRP A 220 -21.08 3.83 -17.80
C TRP A 220 -21.80 4.70 -16.78
N GLY A 221 -21.09 5.17 -15.76
CA GLY A 221 -21.60 6.11 -14.76
C GLY A 221 -22.05 7.43 -15.39
N SER A 222 -21.24 8.00 -16.28
CA SER A 222 -21.59 9.22 -17.03
C SER A 222 -22.81 9.01 -17.92
N VAL A 223 -22.93 7.87 -18.59
CA VAL A 223 -24.11 7.52 -19.41
C VAL A 223 -25.37 7.39 -18.55
N PHE A 224 -25.29 6.65 -17.45
CA PHE A 224 -26.42 6.47 -16.54
C PHE A 224 -26.88 7.81 -15.92
N LEU A 225 -25.93 8.63 -15.47
CA LEU A 225 -26.21 9.96 -14.94
C LEU A 225 -26.83 10.88 -16.00
N SER A 226 -26.35 10.79 -17.25
CA SER A 226 -26.93 11.52 -18.39
C SER A 226 -28.39 11.12 -18.65
N LEU A 227 -28.69 9.82 -18.65
CA LEU A 227 -30.05 9.30 -18.82
C LEU A 227 -30.98 9.78 -17.69
N LEU A 228 -30.47 9.82 -16.46
CA LEU A 228 -31.20 10.31 -15.30
C LEU A 228 -31.49 11.83 -15.41
N PHE A 229 -30.55 12.65 -15.87
CA PHE A 229 -30.79 14.07 -16.13
C PHE A 229 -31.79 14.30 -17.27
N ILE A 230 -31.73 13.48 -18.33
CA ILE A 230 -32.72 13.53 -19.42
C ILE A 230 -34.11 13.19 -18.90
N LEU A 231 -34.24 12.15 -18.07
CA LEU A 231 -35.50 11.73 -17.47
C LEU A 231 -36.08 12.83 -16.57
N PHE A 232 -35.25 13.43 -15.71
CA PHE A 232 -35.69 14.55 -14.87
C PHE A 232 -36.04 15.77 -15.70
N GLY A 233 -35.26 16.10 -16.72
CA GLY A 233 -35.55 17.19 -17.66
C GLY A 233 -36.89 17.01 -18.37
N ALA A 234 -37.21 15.81 -18.85
CA ALA A 234 -38.51 15.49 -19.42
C ALA A 234 -39.65 15.69 -18.40
N GLY A 235 -39.42 15.32 -17.13
CA GLY A 235 -40.32 15.62 -16.02
C GLY A 235 -40.57 17.12 -15.83
N GLN A 236 -39.51 17.93 -15.85
CA GLN A 236 -39.62 19.39 -15.73
C GLN A 236 -40.37 20.01 -16.92
N VAL A 237 -40.12 19.55 -18.15
CA VAL A 237 -40.87 20.00 -19.34
C VAL A 237 -42.35 19.68 -19.21
N SER A 238 -42.70 18.47 -18.75
CA SER A 238 -44.09 18.07 -18.48
C SER A 238 -44.76 18.97 -17.43
N LEU A 239 -44.03 19.34 -16.38
CA LEU A 239 -44.50 20.29 -15.36
C LEU A 239 -44.75 21.68 -15.96
N ILE A 240 -43.84 22.20 -16.78
CA ILE A 240 -44.01 23.50 -17.45
C ILE A 240 -45.27 23.49 -18.33
N LEU A 241 -45.45 22.47 -19.17
CA LEU A 241 -46.62 22.35 -20.04
C LEU A 241 -47.94 22.34 -19.25
N ARG A 242 -47.99 21.60 -18.12
CA ARG A 242 -49.15 21.58 -17.22
C ARG A 242 -49.37 22.92 -16.52
N GLY A 243 -48.29 23.58 -16.10
CA GLY A 243 -48.34 24.93 -15.52
C GLY A 243 -48.93 25.95 -16.49
N VAL A 244 -48.51 25.93 -17.75
CA VAL A 244 -49.03 26.81 -18.81
C VAL A 244 -50.51 26.54 -19.07
N ALA A 245 -50.92 25.28 -19.18
CA ALA A 245 -52.33 24.92 -19.37
C ALA A 245 -53.22 25.38 -18.20
N LEU A 246 -52.72 25.26 -16.96
CA LEU A 246 -53.43 25.73 -15.76
C LEU A 246 -53.51 27.26 -15.69
N PHE A 247 -52.51 27.97 -16.20
CA PHE A 247 -52.53 29.43 -16.30
C PHE A 247 -53.57 29.93 -17.31
N GLN A 248 -53.70 29.24 -18.46
CA GLN A 248 -54.66 29.59 -19.51
C GLN A 248 -56.11 29.33 -19.10
N THR A 249 -56.35 28.37 -18.21
CA THR A 249 -57.70 28.00 -17.74
C THR A 249 -58.12 28.72 -16.44
N ALA A 250 -57.22 29.47 -15.80
CA ALA A 250 -57.45 30.19 -14.55
C ALA A 250 -57.74 31.69 -14.72
#